data_AF-C4Z736-F1
#
_entry.id   AF-C4Z736-F1
#
_cell.length_a   1.000
_cell.length_b   1.000
_cell.length_c   1.000
_cell.angle_alpha   90.00
_cell.angle_beta   90.00
_cell.angle_gamma   90.00
#
_symmetry.space_group_name_H-M   'P 1'
#
loop_
_entity.id
_entity.type
_entity.pdbx_description
1 polymer ?
#
loop_
_entity_poly.entity_id
_entity_poly.type
_entity_poly.pdbx_seq_one_letter_code
_entity_poly.pdbx_strand_id
1 'polypeptide(L)'
;MPPERIEKIDSEKVLPHPEEVLIMADKYKSPELCNYYCSNQCPIGQQYVPEIKMKELPQIILETVASLNKMNKKQECLIEITADGIIDNDELDDFIYIKEELEKISVNVETLQLWSERMLASGAIDEDAYNKRKLQRSNN
;
A
#
# COMPACT_ATOMS: atom_id res chain seq x y z
N MET A 1 -26.51 1.60 3.32
CA MET A 1 -26.59 1.87 1.87
C MET A 1 -27.75 1.08 1.27
N PRO A 2 -28.67 1.74 0.54
CA PRO A 2 -29.81 1.07 -0.11
C PRO A 2 -29.39 0.10 -1.23
N PRO A 3 -30.07 -1.04 -1.44
CA PRO A 3 -29.71 -2.02 -2.48
C PRO A 3 -29.64 -1.43 -3.89
N GLU A 4 -30.57 -0.54 -4.26
CA GLU A 4 -30.56 0.13 -5.57
C GLU A 4 -29.31 0.98 -5.81
N ARG A 5 -28.72 1.55 -4.75
CA ARG A 5 -27.48 2.32 -4.84
C ARG A 5 -26.30 1.41 -5.11
N ILE A 6 -26.25 0.27 -4.43
CA ILE A 6 -25.23 -0.77 -4.62
C ILE A 6 -25.27 -1.28 -6.05
N GLU A 7 -26.45 -1.64 -6.56
CA GLU A 7 -26.61 -2.13 -7.94
C GLU A 7 -26.10 -1.12 -8.98
N LYS A 8 -26.36 0.19 -8.78
CA LYS A 8 -25.86 1.24 -9.68
C LYS A 8 -24.34 1.38 -9.64
N ILE A 9 -23.71 1.16 -8.48
CA ILE A 9 -22.25 1.18 -8.32
C ILE A 9 -21.65 -0.08 -8.97
N ASP A 10 -22.18 -1.26 -8.65
CA ASP A 10 -21.70 -2.56 -9.15
C ASP A 10 -21.88 -2.69 -10.67
N SER A 11 -22.87 -2.01 -11.25
CA SER A 11 -23.06 -1.92 -12.71
C SER A 11 -22.31 -0.77 -13.38
N GLU A 12 -21.40 -0.12 -12.66
CA GLU A 12 -20.55 1.00 -13.13
C GLU A 12 -21.34 2.21 -13.65
N LYS A 13 -22.64 2.31 -13.34
CA LYS A 13 -23.51 3.41 -13.78
C LYS A 13 -23.23 4.70 -13.01
N VAL A 14 -22.73 4.58 -11.78
CA VAL A 14 -22.38 5.73 -10.93
C VAL A 14 -21.13 5.41 -10.11
N LEU A 15 -20.24 6.39 -9.98
CA LEU A 15 -19.09 6.28 -9.10
C LEU A 15 -19.51 6.27 -7.62
N PRO A 16 -18.88 5.43 -6.78
CA PRO A 16 -19.11 5.45 -5.34
C PRO A 16 -18.49 6.68 -4.69
N HIS A 17 -19.11 7.17 -3.62
CA HIS A 17 -18.47 8.11 -2.70
C HIS A 17 -17.48 7.37 -1.79
N PRO A 18 -16.44 8.05 -1.25
CA PRO A 18 -15.45 7.40 -0.39
C PRO A 18 -16.06 6.63 0.78
N GLU A 19 -17.10 7.17 1.42
CA GLU A 19 -17.79 6.53 2.53
C GLU A 19 -18.55 5.27 2.09
N GLU A 20 -19.06 5.25 0.85
CA GLU A 20 -19.71 4.08 0.26
C GLU A 20 -18.70 2.97 -0.01
N VAL A 21 -17.49 3.32 -0.48
CA VAL A 21 -16.40 2.36 -0.69
C VAL A 21 -15.99 1.70 0.62
N LEU A 22 -15.87 2.46 1.72
CA LEU A 22 -15.56 1.91 3.04
C LEU A 22 -16.62 0.88 3.49
N ILE A 23 -17.91 1.21 3.31
CA ILE A 23 -19.01 0.30 3.64
C ILE A 23 -18.96 -0.97 2.77
N MET A 24 -18.66 -0.82 1.48
CA MET A 24 -18.54 -1.96 0.55
C MET A 24 -17.36 -2.85 0.89
N ALA A 25 -16.18 -2.27 1.15
CA ALA A 25 -14.97 -2.98 1.52
C ALA A 25 -15.17 -3.84 2.77
N ASP A 26 -15.82 -3.30 3.81
CA ASP A 26 -16.14 -4.07 5.02
C ASP A 26 -17.19 -5.17 4.74
N LYS A 27 -18.27 -4.86 4.04
CA LYS A 27 -19.34 -5.84 3.76
C LYS A 27 -18.86 -6.98 2.87
N TYR A 28 -18.05 -6.67 1.86
CA TYR A 28 -17.54 -7.64 0.90
C TYR A 28 -16.24 -8.30 1.37
N LYS A 29 -15.72 -7.91 2.54
CA LYS A 29 -14.42 -8.38 3.06
C LYS A 29 -13.30 -8.24 2.03
N SER A 30 -13.33 -7.13 1.32
CA SER A 30 -12.48 -6.82 0.16
C SER A 30 -11.82 -5.45 0.35
N PRO A 31 -10.77 -5.35 1.20
CA PRO A 31 -10.07 -4.09 1.45
C PRO A 31 -9.41 -3.50 0.20
N GLU A 32 -9.19 -4.30 -0.84
CA GLU A 32 -8.64 -3.89 -2.14
C GLU A 32 -9.51 -2.83 -2.82
N LEU A 33 -10.81 -2.78 -2.51
CA LEU A 33 -11.72 -1.76 -3.03
C LEU A 33 -11.29 -0.34 -2.63
N CYS A 34 -10.75 -0.17 -1.41
CA CYS A 34 -10.24 1.11 -0.94
C CYS A 34 -9.00 1.56 -1.73
N ASN A 35 -8.04 0.65 -1.94
CA ASN A 35 -6.86 0.96 -2.74
C ASN A 35 -7.26 1.29 -4.18
N TYR A 36 -8.11 0.46 -4.80
CA TYR A 36 -8.58 0.69 -6.16
C TYR A 36 -9.27 2.05 -6.33
N TYR A 37 -10.16 2.41 -5.39
CA TYR A 37 -10.79 3.73 -5.42
C TYR A 37 -9.76 4.86 -5.33
N CYS A 38 -8.82 4.75 -4.38
CA CYS A 38 -7.80 5.78 -4.19
C CYS A 38 -6.86 5.90 -5.40
N SER A 39 -6.39 4.80 -5.97
CA SER A 39 -5.45 4.81 -7.09
C SER A 39 -6.09 5.16 -8.44
N ASN A 40 -7.38 4.86 -8.62
CA ASN A 40 -8.04 4.95 -9.93
C ASN A 40 -9.21 5.94 -10.01
N GLN A 41 -9.85 6.33 -8.91
CA GLN A 41 -11.07 7.18 -8.94
C GLN A 41 -10.91 8.49 -8.17
N CYS A 42 -10.13 8.51 -7.09
CA CYS A 42 -9.82 9.71 -6.34
C CYS A 42 -8.84 10.60 -7.14
N PRO A 43 -9.17 11.86 -7.49
CA PRO A 43 -8.28 12.71 -8.28
C PRO A 43 -6.95 13.03 -7.61
N ILE A 44 -6.94 13.11 -6.28
CA ILE A 44 -5.70 13.28 -5.50
C ILE A 44 -4.94 11.95 -5.48
N GLY A 45 -5.64 10.85 -5.18
CA GLY A 45 -5.00 9.54 -5.06
C GLY A 45 -4.37 9.04 -6.36
N GLN A 46 -4.95 9.33 -7.53
CA GLN A 46 -4.33 9.04 -8.83
C GLN A 46 -2.91 9.63 -9.00
N GLN A 47 -2.57 10.70 -8.27
CA GLN A 47 -1.25 11.33 -8.34
C GLN A 47 -0.25 10.78 -7.32
N TYR A 48 -0.73 10.20 -6.22
CA TYR A 48 0.10 9.91 -5.04
C TYR A 48 -0.01 8.48 -4.51
N VAL A 49 -1.05 7.74 -4.89
CA VAL A 49 -1.36 6.41 -4.38
C VAL A 49 -1.15 5.39 -5.49
N PRO A 50 -0.18 4.48 -5.37
CA PRO A 50 0.00 3.42 -6.35
C PRO A 50 -1.17 2.42 -6.29
N GLU A 51 -1.54 1.88 -7.44
CA GLU A 51 -2.43 0.72 -7.47
C GLU A 51 -1.66 -0.52 -6.99
N ILE A 52 -2.18 -1.13 -5.92
CA ILE A 52 -1.59 -2.31 -5.30
C ILE A 52 -2.34 -3.55 -5.77
N LYS A 53 -1.58 -4.53 -6.25
CA LYS A 53 -2.11 -5.85 -6.62
C LYS A 53 -1.83 -6.84 -5.52
N MET A 54 -2.88 -7.56 -5.11
CA MET A 54 -2.74 -8.62 -4.12
C MET A 54 -1.79 -9.71 -4.58
N LYS A 55 -0.94 -10.15 -3.67
CA LYS A 55 0.07 -11.20 -3.85
C LYS A 55 0.02 -12.14 -2.64
N GLU A 56 0.58 -13.33 -2.81
CA GLU A 56 0.78 -14.26 -1.70
C GLU A 56 1.92 -13.80 -0.79
N LEU A 57 1.81 -14.09 0.51
CA LEU A 57 2.79 -13.66 1.51
C LEU A 57 4.25 -14.01 1.13
N PRO A 58 4.60 -15.23 0.66
CA PRO A 58 5.98 -15.55 0.29
C PRO A 58 6.52 -14.65 -0.83
N GLN A 59 5.68 -14.28 -1.80
CA GLN A 59 6.08 -13.38 -2.88
C GLN A 59 6.33 -11.98 -2.36
N ILE A 60 5.44 -11.45 -1.52
CA ILE A 60 5.60 -10.13 -0.88
C ILE A 60 6.92 -10.06 -0.12
N ILE A 61 7.21 -11.08 0.71
CA ILE A 61 8.43 -11.11 1.51
C ILE A 61 9.68 -11.23 0.62
N LEU A 62 9.66 -12.07 -0.42
CA LEU A 62 10.79 -12.21 -1.34
C LEU A 62 11.09 -10.90 -2.07
N GLU A 63 10.07 -10.22 -2.59
CA GLU A 63 10.21 -8.92 -3.26
C GLU A 63 10.71 -7.84 -2.28
N THR A 64 10.18 -7.82 -1.05
CA THR A 64 10.62 -6.90 0.01
C THR A 64 12.10 -7.08 0.32
N VAL A 65 12.53 -8.31 0.56
CA VAL A 65 13.94 -8.62 0.87
C VAL A 65 14.84 -8.30 -0.33
N ALA A 66 14.39 -8.58 -1.55
CA ALA A 66 15.15 -8.24 -2.75
C ALA A 66 15.38 -6.72 -2.90
N SER A 67 14.34 -5.90 -2.69
CA SER A 67 14.45 -4.44 -2.72
C SER A 67 15.32 -3.90 -1.59
N LEU A 68 15.15 -4.40 -0.36
CA LEU A 68 16.00 -4.03 0.77
C LEU A 68 17.48 -4.35 0.52
N ASN A 69 17.78 -5.51 -0.09
CA ASN A 69 19.15 -5.89 -0.43
C ASN A 69 19.78 -4.98 -1.49
N LYS A 70 19.00 -4.52 -2.48
CA LYS A 70 19.48 -3.54 -3.45
C LYS A 70 19.74 -2.19 -2.80
N MET A 71 18.81 -1.75 -1.95
CA MET A 71 18.96 -0.49 -1.21
C MET A 71 20.17 -0.50 -0.28
N ASN A 72 20.41 -1.61 0.42
CA ASN A 72 21.57 -1.77 1.31
C ASN A 72 22.90 -1.56 0.56
N LYS A 73 23.00 -2.02 -0.70
CA LYS A 73 24.20 -1.81 -1.53
C LYS A 73 24.40 -0.36 -1.97
N LYS A 74 23.36 0.48 -1.89
CA LYS A 74 23.37 1.90 -2.29
C LYS A 74 23.29 2.84 -1.08
N GLN A 75 23.36 2.32 0.14
CA GLN A 75 23.25 3.14 1.36
C GLN A 75 24.35 4.20 1.46
N GLU A 76 25.61 3.82 1.22
CA GLU A 76 26.75 4.75 1.26
C GLU A 76 26.62 5.83 0.17
N CYS A 77 26.30 5.42 -1.06
CA CYS A 77 26.02 6.33 -2.18
C CYS A 77 24.90 7.32 -1.86
N LEU A 78 23.80 6.88 -1.23
CA LEU A 78 22.73 7.79 -0.79
C LEU A 78 23.24 8.83 0.22
N ILE A 79 24.10 8.43 1.16
CA ILE A 79 24.68 9.35 2.14
C ILE A 79 25.58 10.38 1.45
N GLU A 80 26.39 9.94 0.49
CA GLU A 80 27.31 10.79 -0.25
C GLU A 80 26.57 11.85 -1.07
N ILE A 81 25.63 11.44 -1.93
CA ILE A 81 24.91 12.36 -2.83
C ILE A 81 23.92 13.28 -2.10
N THR A 82 23.64 13.05 -0.81
CA THR A 82 22.72 13.89 -0.02
C THR A 82 23.45 14.71 1.04
N ALA A 83 24.77 14.59 1.14
CA ALA A 83 25.56 15.15 2.24
C ALA A 83 25.46 16.67 2.34
N ASP A 84 25.39 17.37 1.20
CA ASP A 84 25.29 18.83 1.12
C ASP A 84 23.85 19.34 0.96
N GLY A 85 22.89 18.42 0.78
CA GLY A 85 21.47 18.71 0.60
C GLY A 85 21.06 19.12 -0.82
N ILE A 86 21.95 19.01 -1.81
CA ILE A 86 21.70 19.38 -3.20
C ILE A 86 22.00 18.16 -4.08
N ILE A 87 21.05 17.75 -4.92
CA ILE A 87 21.31 16.73 -5.96
C ILE A 87 21.73 17.48 -7.23
N ASP A 88 22.98 17.32 -7.65
CA ASP A 88 23.46 17.90 -8.90
C ASP A 88 23.24 16.98 -10.13
N ASN A 89 23.67 17.43 -11.31
CA ASN A 89 23.46 16.66 -12.54
C ASN A 89 24.30 15.38 -12.62
N ASP A 90 25.46 15.34 -11.97
CA ASP A 90 26.34 14.15 -11.97
C ASP A 90 25.82 13.09 -10.98
N GLU A 91 25.02 13.51 -10.00
CA GLU A 91 24.38 12.65 -9.00
C GLU A 91 22.97 12.19 -9.38
N LEU A 92 22.36 12.83 -10.38
CA LEU A 92 20.94 12.67 -10.72
C LEU A 92 20.56 11.21 -11.03
N ASP A 93 21.40 10.51 -11.79
CA ASP A 93 21.14 9.10 -12.16
C ASP A 93 21.15 8.18 -10.93
N ASP A 94 22.10 8.38 -10.02
CA ASP A 94 22.16 7.62 -8.77
C ASP A 94 20.96 7.95 -7.86
N PHE A 95 20.58 9.23 -7.78
CA PHE A 95 19.40 9.64 -7.01
C PHE A 95 18.11 9.03 -7.56
N ILE A 96 17.90 9.06 -8.88
CA ILE A 96 16.73 8.44 -9.54
C ILE A 96 16.69 6.95 -9.21
N TYR A 97 17.81 6.25 -9.37
CA TYR A 97 17.88 4.82 -9.08
C TYR A 97 17.54 4.50 -7.61
N ILE A 98 18.10 5.27 -6.67
CA ILE A 98 17.83 5.08 -5.24
C ILE A 98 16.36 5.36 -4.92
N LYS A 99 15.79 6.44 -5.46
CA LYS A 99 14.38 6.78 -5.30
C LYS A 99 13.47 5.65 -5.80
N GLU A 100 13.74 5.10 -6.98
CA GLU A 100 12.96 3.97 -7.52
C GLU A 100 13.02 2.72 -6.63
N GLU A 101 14.17 2.40 -6.05
CA GLU A 101 14.29 1.26 -5.13
C GLU A 101 13.55 1.52 -3.80
N LEU A 102 13.57 2.76 -3.30
CA LEU A 102 12.76 3.16 -2.14
C LEU A 102 11.25 3.08 -2.43
N GLU A 103 10.80 3.51 -3.61
CA GLU A 103 9.41 3.40 -4.03
C GLU A 103 8.95 1.93 -4.11
N LYS A 104 9.80 1.03 -4.62
CA LYS A 104 9.54 -0.42 -4.61
C LYS A 104 9.37 -0.95 -3.19
N ILE A 105 10.19 -0.48 -2.24
CA ILE A 105 10.04 -0.85 -0.82
C ILE A 105 8.68 -0.35 -0.29
N SER A 106 8.28 0.89 -0.58
CA SER A 106 6.98 1.43 -0.17
C SER A 106 5.83 0.56 -0.68
N VAL A 107 5.82 0.26 -1.98
CA VAL A 107 4.81 -0.60 -2.61
C VAL A 107 4.76 -1.98 -1.98
N ASN A 108 5.91 -2.59 -1.66
CA ASN A 108 5.97 -3.90 -1.01
C ASN A 108 5.39 -3.85 0.40
N VAL A 109 5.65 -2.79 1.17
CA VAL A 109 5.08 -2.57 2.51
C VAL A 109 3.57 -2.38 2.43
N GLU A 110 3.09 -1.56 1.50
CA GLU A 110 1.65 -1.35 1.27
C GLU A 110 0.95 -2.65 0.83
N THR A 111 1.61 -3.46 -0.01
CA THR A 111 1.11 -4.79 -0.40
C THR A 111 1.00 -5.73 0.81
N LEU A 112 1.97 -5.69 1.72
CA LEU A 112 1.91 -6.49 2.97
C LEU A 112 0.78 -6.02 3.89
N GLN A 113 0.56 -4.70 3.99
CA GLN A 113 -0.55 -4.13 4.76
C GLN A 113 -1.89 -4.61 4.21
N LEU A 114 -2.10 -4.47 2.90
CA LEU A 114 -3.32 -4.92 2.23
C LEU A 114 -3.54 -6.44 2.37
N TRP A 115 -2.47 -7.23 2.28
CA TRP A 115 -2.53 -8.66 2.56
C TRP A 115 -2.99 -8.96 3.98
N SER A 116 -2.44 -8.26 4.97
CA SER A 116 -2.83 -8.42 6.38
C SER A 116 -4.30 -8.06 6.59
N GLU A 117 -4.77 -6.96 6.01
CA GLU A 117 -6.18 -6.54 6.07
C GLU A 117 -7.11 -7.60 5.49
N ARG A 118 -6.75 -8.18 4.34
CA ARG A 118 -7.53 -9.26 3.71
C ARG A 118 -7.57 -10.51 4.60
N MET A 119 -6.45 -10.88 5.23
CA MET A 119 -6.41 -12.04 6.12
C MET A 119 -7.26 -11.85 7.38
N LEU A 120 -7.29 -10.63 7.93
CA LEU A 120 -8.20 -10.27 9.02
C LEU A 120 -9.66 -10.32 8.56
N ALA A 121 -9.98 -9.67 7.44
CA ALA A 121 -11.34 -9.60 6.90
C ALA A 121 -11.93 -10.98 6.54
N SER A 122 -11.10 -11.88 6.02
CA SER A 122 -11.49 -13.26 5.71
C SER A 122 -11.56 -14.19 6.93
N GLY A 123 -11.09 -13.75 8.10
CA GLY A 123 -11.01 -14.57 9.31
C GLY A 123 -9.87 -15.59 9.32
N ALA A 124 -8.96 -15.57 8.34
CA ALA A 124 -7.74 -16.38 8.34
C ALA A 124 -6.79 -15.99 9.49
N ILE A 125 -6.84 -14.72 9.89
CA ILE A 125 -6.25 -14.22 11.14
C ILE A 125 -7.38 -13.76 12.04
N ASP A 126 -7.35 -14.20 13.30
CA ASP A 126 -8.30 -13.76 14.34
C ASP A 126 -8.09 -12.27 14.65
N GLU A 127 -9.07 -11.46 14.27
CA GLU A 127 -9.02 -10.00 14.36
C GLU A 127 -9.03 -9.49 15.81
N ASP A 128 -9.86 -10.07 16.68
CA ASP A 128 -9.96 -9.69 18.09
C ASP A 128 -8.63 -9.97 18.82
N ALA A 129 -8.08 -11.16 18.60
CA ALA A 129 -6.81 -11.60 19.13
C ALA A 129 -5.64 -10.77 18.61
N TYR A 130 -5.68 -10.34 17.34
CA TYR A 130 -4.70 -9.47 16.73
C TYR A 130 -4.75 -8.07 17.35
N ASN A 131 -5.93 -7.43 17.39
CA ASN A 131 -6.13 -6.08 17.90
C ASN A 131 -5.76 -5.97 19.39
N LYS A 132 -6.13 -6.97 20.19
CA LYS A 132 -5.75 -7.02 21.61
C LYS A 132 -4.22 -7.04 21.80
N ARG A 133 -3.50 -7.83 21.00
CA ARG A 133 -2.02 -7.91 21.05
C ARG A 133 -1.36 -6.65 20.51
N LYS A 134 -1.93 -6.01 19.48
CA LYS A 134 -1.45 -4.74 18.94
C LYS A 134 -1.54 -3.63 19.99
N LEU A 135 -2.68 -3.52 20.69
CA LEU A 135 -2.87 -2.53 21.76
C LEU A 135 -1.89 -2.74 22.93
N GLN A 136 -1.65 -3.99 23.33
CA GLN A 136 -0.67 -4.31 24.38
C GLN A 136 0.75 -3.87 24.02
N ARG A 137 1.14 -3.97 22.75
CA ARG A 137 2.46 -3.54 22.27
C ARG A 137 2.61 -2.02 22.17
N SER A 138 1.54 -1.29 21.86
CA SER A 138 1.58 0.17 21.79
C SER A 138 1.63 0.87 23.14
N ASN A 139 1.28 0.17 24.22
CA ASN A 139 1.32 0.68 25.59
C ASN A 139 2.62 0.34 26.35
N ASN A 140 3.56 -0.36 25.71
CA ASN A 140 4.89 -0.69 26.21
C ASN A 140 5.95 0.09 25.44
#